data_AF-A0A2T0UKL8-F1
#
_entry.id   AF-A0A2T0UKL8-F1
#
_cell.length_a   1.000
_cell.length_b   1.000
_cell.length_c   1.000
_cell.angle_alpha   90.00
_cell.angle_beta   90.00
_cell.angle_gamma   90.00
#
_symmetry.space_group_name_H-M   'P 1'
#
loop_
_entity.id
_entity.type
_entity.pdbx_description
1 polymer ?
#
loop_
_entity_poly.entity_id
_entity_poly.type
_entity_poly.pdbx_seq_one_letter_code
_entity_poly.pdbx_strand_id
1 'polypeptide(L)' 'MSGACHDRLDGGVEYELSCDGCGALFRCGDDSYFSWPVLCSAAEAEGWGVAPDLGGEHRCGECVISPERRPGAQDRLVPA' A
#
# COMPACT_ATOMS: atom_id res chain seq x y z
N MET A 1 8.81 -3.52 -0.16
CA MET A 1 8.96 -2.66 1.04
C MET A 1 8.08 -1.47 0.79
N SER A 2 6.91 -1.49 1.40
CA SER A 2 5.73 -0.79 0.91
C SER A 2 5.28 0.39 1.77
N GLY A 3 5.72 0.45 3.03
CA GLY A 3 5.59 1.64 3.87
C GLY A 3 6.81 2.55 3.71
N ALA A 4 6.56 3.85 3.55
CA ALA A 4 7.59 4.88 3.56
C ALA A 4 7.26 5.94 4.62
N CYS A 5 8.30 6.49 5.26
CA CYS A 5 8.19 7.65 6.13
C CYS A 5 9.00 8.80 5.55
N HIS A 6 8.42 9.99 5.56
CA HIS A 6 9.00 11.20 5.01
C HIS A 6 8.94 12.32 6.04
N ASP A 7 10.06 13.03 6.20
CA ASP A 7 10.09 14.27 6.97
C ASP A 7 9.48 15.40 6.15
N ARG A 8 8.46 16.07 6.69
CA ARG A 8 7.87 17.27 6.10
C ARG A 8 8.73 18.49 6.42
N LEU A 9 8.70 19.46 5.52
CA LEU A 9 9.38 20.76 5.70
C LEU A 9 8.91 21.51 6.96
N ASP A 10 7.68 21.22 7.40
CA ASP A 10 7.06 21.82 8.60
C ASP A 10 7.52 21.14 9.91
N GLY A 11 8.38 20.12 9.82
CA GLY A 11 8.86 19.32 10.97
C GLY A 11 7.93 18.18 11.39
N GLY A 12 6.86 17.90 10.63
CA GLY A 12 6.00 16.73 10.82
C GLY A 12 6.53 15.50 10.07
N VAL A 13 6.01 14.31 10.41
CA VAL A 13 6.26 13.08 9.64
C VAL A 13 5.03 12.74 8.83
N GLU A 14 5.23 12.39 7.57
CA GLU A 14 4.20 11.87 6.67
C GLU A 14 4.51 10.41 6.34
N TYR A 15 3.50 9.57 6.41
CA TYR A 15 3.59 8.15 6.08
C TYR A 15 2.89 7.89 4.74
N GLU A 16 3.55 7.13 3.88
CA GLU A 16 2.98 6.67 2.61
C GLU A 16 2.85 5.15 2.65
N LEU A 17 1.74 4.64 2.10
CA LEU A 17 1.49 3.20 1.96
C LEU A 17 1.29 2.88 0.49
N SER A 18 2.09 1.94 0.00
CA SER A 18 2.02 1.41 -1.35
C SER A 18 1.72 -0.10 -1.32
N CYS A 19 1.04 -0.62 -2.32
CA CYS A 19 0.79 -2.05 -2.44
C CYS A 19 2.07 -2.78 -2.91
N ASP A 20 2.60 -3.76 -2.17
CA ASP A 20 3.76 -4.58 -2.57
C ASP A 20 3.45 -5.43 -3.81
N GLY A 21 2.16 -5.73 -4.03
CA GLY A 21 1.65 -6.33 -5.25
C GLY A 21 1.75 -5.33 -6.38
N CYS A 22 0.78 -4.41 -6.48
CA CYS A 22 0.59 -3.59 -7.68
C CYS A 22 1.32 -2.24 -7.72
N GLY A 23 1.98 -1.83 -6.63
CA GLY A 23 2.55 -0.49 -6.47
C GLY A 23 1.51 0.63 -6.29
N ALA A 24 0.21 0.29 -6.19
CA ALA A 24 -0.83 1.29 -5.96
C ALA A 24 -0.59 2.04 -4.64
N LEU A 25 -0.72 3.36 -4.67
CA LEU A 25 -0.62 4.20 -3.47
C LEU A 25 -1.98 4.32 -2.80
N PHE A 26 -2.01 4.16 -1.49
CA PHE A 26 -3.20 4.42 -0.69
C PHE A 26 -3.41 5.94 -0.60
N ARG A 27 -4.56 6.40 -1.08
CA ARG A 27 -4.97 7.81 -1.01
C ARG A 27 -6.21 7.94 -0.13
N CYS A 28 -6.01 8.27 1.14
CA CYS A 28 -7.08 8.75 1.99
C CYS A 28 -7.42 10.19 1.56
N GLY A 29 -8.70 10.48 1.30
CA GLY A 29 -9.17 11.84 0.96
C GLY A 29 -9.15 12.82 2.13
N ASP A 30 -8.79 12.33 3.32
CA ASP A 30 -8.52 13.11 4.53
C ASP A 30 -7.02 12.95 4.80
N ASP A 31 -6.27 14.05 4.84
CA ASP A 31 -4.79 14.10 4.83
C ASP A 31 -4.12 13.54 6.11
N SER A 32 -4.72 12.52 6.74
CA SER A 32 -4.34 11.94 8.03
C SER A 32 -3.10 11.02 7.98
N TYR A 33 -2.21 11.23 7.00
CA TYR A 33 -0.94 10.51 6.80
C TYR A 33 0.08 10.74 7.92
N PHE A 34 -0.27 11.46 9.00
CA PHE A 34 0.63 11.80 10.11
C PHE A 34 0.83 10.67 11.13
N SER A 35 0.01 9.61 11.05
CA SER A 35 0.06 8.48 11.99
C SER A 35 -0.07 7.16 11.25
N TRP A 36 0.99 6.36 11.28
CA TRP A 36 1.02 5.04 10.65
C TRP A 36 -0.13 4.12 11.11
N PRO A 37 -0.43 3.98 12.41
CA PRO A 37 -1.59 3.19 12.86
C PRO A 37 -2.93 3.67 12.28
N VAL A 38 -3.14 4.99 12.19
CA VAL A 38 -4.37 5.57 11.63
C VAL A 38 -4.47 5.26 10.14
N LEU A 39 -3.36 5.38 9.43
CA LEU A 39 -3.28 5.06 8.01
C LEU A 39 -3.54 3.57 7.74
N CYS A 40 -2.98 2.66 8.54
CA CYS A 40 -3.27 1.23 8.46
C CYS A 40 -4.75 0.94 8.69
N SER A 41 -5.36 1.50 9.75
CA SER A 41 -6.78 1.29 10.02
C SER A 41 -7.69 1.83 8.92
N ALA A 42 -7.35 2.98 8.31
CA ALA A 42 -8.09 3.52 7.17
C ALA A 42 -7.97 2.61 5.95
N ALA A 43 -6.77 2.13 5.64
CA ALA A 43 -6.54 1.22 4.53
C ALA A 43 -7.25 -0.13 4.73
N GLU A 44 -7.23 -0.69 5.93
CA GLU A 44 -7.97 -1.91 6.29
C GLU A 44 -9.49 -1.73 6.12
N ALA A 45 -10.03 -0.55 6.49
CA ALA A 45 -11.45 -0.23 6.29
C ALA A 45 -11.84 -0.18 4.80
N GLU A 46 -10.91 0.24 3.94
CA GLU A 46 -11.02 0.21 2.47
C GLU A 46 -10.71 -1.18 1.86
N GLY A 47 -10.47 -2.20 2.71
CA GLY A 47 -10.25 -3.59 2.30
C GLY A 47 -8.80 -3.93 1.93
N TRP A 48 -7.82 -3.12 2.32
CA TRP A 48 -6.40 -3.47 2.17
C TRP A 48 -5.98 -4.50 3.22
N GLY A 49 -5.07 -5.39 2.83
CA GLY A 49 -4.35 -6.26 3.75
C GLY A 49 -3.07 -5.58 4.19
N VAL A 50 -3.04 -5.07 5.42
CA VAL A 50 -1.93 -4.23 5.91
C VAL A 50 -1.27 -4.92 7.11
N ALA A 51 0.04 -5.12 7.06
CA ALA A 51 0.81 -5.50 8.23
C ALA A 51 0.97 -4.31 9.20
N PRO A 52 1.01 -4.54 10.52
CA PRO A 52 1.14 -3.48 11.53
C PRO A 52 2.48 -2.76 11.47
N ASP A 53 3.51 -3.43 10.97
CA ASP A 53 4.85 -2.87 10.81
C ASP A 53 5.02 -2.17 9.46
N LEU A 54 5.78 -1.06 9.45
CA LEU A 54 6.16 -0.31 8.23
C LEU A 54 6.86 -1.18 7.18
N GLY A 55 7.62 -2.19 7.62
CA GLY A 55 8.34 -3.12 6.75
C GLY A 55 7.55 -4.39 6.40
N GLY A 56 6.33 -4.54 6.90
CA GLY A 56 5.50 -5.70 6.63
C GLY A 56 4.89 -5.69 5.23
N GLU A 57 4.22 -6.78 4.87
CA GLU A 57 3.56 -6.88 3.56
C GLU A 57 2.26 -6.05 3.54
N HIS A 58 2.08 -5.26 2.49
CA HIS A 58 0.91 -4.41 2.31
C HIS A 58 0.28 -4.66 0.93
N ARG A 59 -1.00 -5.01 0.88
CA ARG A 59 -1.72 -5.30 -0.37
C ARG A 59 -3.03 -4.54 -0.44
N CYS A 60 -3.31 -3.91 -1.58
CA CYS A 60 -4.62 -3.32 -1.83
C CYS A 60 -5.69 -4.39 -1.99
N GLY A 61 -6.96 -4.02 -1.86
CA GLY A 61 -8.10 -4.95 -1.99
C GLY A 61 -8.05 -5.79 -3.27
N GLU A 62 -7.63 -5.23 -4.40
CA GLU A 62 -7.44 -6.02 -5.63
C GLU A 62 -6.37 -7.10 -5.49
N CYS A 63 -5.22 -6.80 -4.91
CA CYS A 63 -4.13 -7.77 -4.71
C CYS A 63 -4.41 -8.75 -3.55
N VAL A 64 -5.28 -8.39 -2.61
CA VAL A 64 -5.80 -9.31 -1.59
C VAL A 64 -6.75 -10.32 -2.24
N ILE A 65 -7.68 -9.85 -3.09
CA ILE A 65 -8.68 -10.69 -3.77
C ILE A 65 -8.02 -11.51 -4.89
N SER A 66 -7.03 -10.95 -5.58
CA SER A 66 -6.30 -11.56 -6.70
C SER A 66 -4.79 -11.52 -6.43
N PRO A 67 -4.27 -12.44 -5.60
CA PRO A 67 -2.85 -12.48 -5.26
C PRO A 67 -1.92 -12.80 -6.44
N GLU A 68 -2.49 -13.22 -7.58
CA GLU A 68 -1.77 -13.60 -8.80
C GLU A 68 -1.41 -12.39 -9.68
N ARG A 69 -2.03 -11.22 -9.44
CA ARG A 69 -1.67 -9.95 -10.10
C ARG A 69 -0.41 -9.36 -9.46
N ARG A 70 0.74 -9.99 -9.67
CA ARG A 70 2.04 -9.33 -9.54
C ARG A 70 2.32 -8.54 -10.83
N PRO A 71 2.47 -7.21 -10.83
CA PRO A 71 3.06 -6.47 -11.94
C PRO A 71 4.49 -6.97 -12.09
N GLY A 72 4.73 -7.73 -13.15
CA GLY A 72 6.01 -8.36 -13.41
C GLY A 72 5.89 -9.82 -13.82
N ALA A 73 4.77 -10.49 -13.53
CA ALA A 73 4.42 -11.72 -14.23
C ALA A 73 3.87 -11.33 -15.60
N GLN A 74 4.78 -11.06 -16.53
CA GLN A 74 4.47 -10.99 -17.95
C GLN A 74 3.87 -12.35 -18.29
N ASP A 75 2.55 -12.38 -18.41
CA ASP A 75 1.82 -13.50 -18.96
C ASP A 75 2.24 -13.61 -20.42
N ARG A 76 3.35 -14.31 -20.64
CA ARG A 76 3.82 -14.72 -21.94
C ARG A 76 2.99 -15.94 -22.36
N LEU A 77 1.67 -15.79 -22.45
CA LEU A 77 0.87 -16.63 -23.34
C LEU A 77 0.90 -15.99 -24.72
N VAL A 78 1.86 -16.44 -25.52
CA VAL A 78 1.76 -16.34 -26.98
C VAL A 78 0.98 -17.57 -27.43
N PRO A 79 -0.22 -17.45 -28.03
CA PRO A 79 -0.86 -18.58 -28.69
C PRO A 79 -0.27 -18.74 -30.09
N ALA A 80 0.09 -19.97 -30.46
CA ALA A 80 0.21 -20.44 -31.83
C ALA A 80 -0.41 -21.85 -31.93
#